data_AF-A0A8H4IZX2-F1
#
_entry.id   AF-A0A8H4IZX2-F1
#
_cell.length_a   1.000
_cell.length_b   1.000
_cell.length_c   1.000
_cell.angle_alpha   90.00
_cell.angle_beta   90.00
_cell.angle_gamma   90.00
#
_symmetry.space_group_name_H-M   'P 1'
#
loop_
_entity.id
_entity.type
_entity.pdbx_description
1 polymer ?
#
loop_
_entity_poly.entity_id
_entity_poly.type
_entity_poly.pdbx_seq_one_letter_code
_entity_poly.pdbx_strand_id
1 'polypeptide(L)'
;MARAKQTGRIATCTIHLTNLQPNETLHQRALLLKGRITSPSSTPPPSPTYITIATTSSPDDLSTTTFPDQTWPVARTTAAFSALVLLAPGPNTLHLRWEDAHYAASLAVPVTYIPLLQTPPLHLALLVAADSPALADCPPAKAAGFAAAHASLPAVVAKVRMAAYMAQASVAEDMRAKGLGRRAFRLEEQWGAADTVSSAFANGALETSFGEGDSAYHASAKVHVVRAESTVAQLRALRPEEMRARFQAALRRYGGPFDGASRTVVAGVVLDAHYSPAQNRVVGEPGPLGVQDQQLRHLVEEKKKSGKRVALAVVGSQTCWAWPRFVEEVASCLLDETPVFGLAGNGGDEDEYGMAWEACSAGQAGLMSEVARAFGCAPPGTSVPDSAHQIVSNYSCLALLQS
;
A
#
# COMPACT_ATOMS: atom_id res chain seq x y z
N MET A 1 -12.25 -10.29 -57.64
CA MET A 1 -11.71 -11.07 -56.51
C MET A 1 -11.85 -10.24 -55.23
N ALA A 2 -12.98 -10.38 -54.53
CA ALA A 2 -13.18 -9.77 -53.21
C ALA A 2 -12.72 -10.78 -52.15
N ARG A 3 -11.62 -10.48 -51.47
CA ARG A 3 -11.08 -11.32 -50.39
C ARG A 3 -11.95 -11.06 -49.15
N ALA A 4 -12.87 -11.98 -48.87
CA ALA A 4 -13.65 -11.96 -47.63
C ALA A 4 -12.68 -11.93 -46.44
N LYS A 5 -12.76 -10.88 -45.62
CA LYS A 5 -12.09 -10.81 -44.32
C LYS A 5 -12.72 -11.90 -43.46
N GLN A 6 -12.05 -13.03 -43.36
CA GLN A 6 -12.42 -14.12 -42.46
C GLN A 6 -12.19 -13.60 -41.03
N THR A 7 -13.23 -13.05 -40.41
CA THR A 7 -13.25 -12.72 -38.98
C THR A 7 -13.07 -14.04 -38.22
N GLY A 8 -11.86 -14.26 -37.71
CA GLY A 8 -11.54 -15.40 -36.86
C GLY A 8 -12.50 -15.46 -35.69
N ARG A 9 -13.06 -16.65 -35.43
CA ARG A 9 -14.02 -16.87 -34.35
C ARG A 9 -13.26 -16.82 -33.02
N ILE A 10 -13.50 -15.78 -32.21
CA ILE A 10 -12.93 -15.67 -30.86
C ILE A 10 -13.59 -16.74 -29.98
N ALA A 11 -12.78 -17.58 -29.33
CA ALA A 11 -13.27 -18.60 -28.42
C ALA A 11 -13.53 -17.99 -27.03
N THR A 12 -14.63 -18.40 -26.39
CA THR A 12 -15.04 -17.85 -25.09
C THR A 12 -14.33 -18.59 -23.96
N CYS A 13 -13.64 -17.84 -23.10
CA CYS A 13 -13.06 -18.30 -21.84
C CYS A 13 -13.93 -17.89 -20.65
N THR A 14 -13.68 -18.46 -19.48
CA THR A 14 -14.42 -18.15 -18.25
C THR A 14 -13.50 -17.60 -17.17
N ILE A 15 -13.93 -16.52 -16.51
CA ILE A 15 -13.26 -15.97 -15.34
C ILE A 15 -13.87 -16.58 -14.09
N HIS A 16 -13.05 -17.19 -13.23
CA HIS A 16 -13.45 -17.73 -11.94
C HIS A 16 -12.78 -16.94 -10.82
N LEU A 17 -13.57 -16.29 -9.97
CA LEU A 17 -13.08 -15.65 -8.76
C LEU A 17 -12.96 -16.68 -7.64
N THR A 18 -11.85 -16.64 -6.90
CA THR A 18 -11.57 -17.60 -5.81
C THR A 18 -11.90 -17.04 -4.44
N ASN A 19 -11.96 -15.72 -4.31
CA ASN A 19 -12.07 -15.04 -3.04
C ASN A 19 -13.09 -13.90 -3.08
N LEU A 20 -14.15 -13.96 -3.89
CA LEU A 20 -15.23 -12.98 -3.88
C LEU A 20 -16.54 -13.65 -4.32
N GLN A 21 -17.63 -13.36 -3.62
CA GLN A 21 -18.97 -13.79 -4.00
C GLN A 21 -19.81 -12.61 -4.53
N PRO A 22 -20.72 -12.84 -5.50
CA PRO A 22 -21.67 -11.82 -5.92
C PRO A 22 -22.53 -11.32 -4.76
N ASN A 23 -22.77 -10.01 -4.74
CA ASN A 23 -23.54 -9.29 -3.72
C ASN A 23 -22.92 -9.32 -2.31
N GLU A 24 -21.63 -9.63 -2.18
CA GLU A 24 -20.94 -9.58 -0.89
C GLU A 24 -20.86 -8.14 -0.37
N THR A 25 -21.07 -7.97 0.94
CA THR A 25 -20.86 -6.69 1.64
C THR A 25 -19.46 -6.64 2.22
N LEU A 26 -18.71 -5.62 1.83
CA LEU A 26 -17.32 -5.38 2.21
C LEU A 26 -17.23 -4.18 3.15
N HIS A 27 -16.25 -4.18 4.05
CA HIS A 27 -16.06 -3.13 5.07
C HIS A 27 -14.74 -2.39 4.98
N GLN A 28 -13.89 -2.83 4.06
CA GLN A 28 -12.62 -2.23 3.67
C GLN A 28 -12.76 -1.60 2.28
N ARG A 29 -12.03 -0.50 2.04
CA ARG A 29 -12.09 0.20 0.76
C ARG A 29 -11.30 -0.51 -0.33
N ALA A 30 -10.13 -1.02 0.03
CA ALA A 30 -9.26 -1.75 -0.87
C ALA A 30 -9.55 -3.24 -0.78
N LEU A 31 -9.90 -3.85 -1.90
CA LEU A 31 -10.19 -5.27 -2.05
C LEU A 31 -9.03 -5.95 -2.79
N LEU A 32 -8.43 -6.95 -2.16
CA LEU A 32 -7.57 -7.89 -2.88
C LEU A 32 -8.46 -8.91 -3.57
N LEU A 33 -8.56 -8.83 -4.89
CA LEU A 33 -9.31 -9.75 -5.74
C LEU A 33 -8.38 -10.81 -6.31
N LYS A 34 -8.77 -12.07 -6.22
CA LYS A 34 -8.04 -13.23 -6.76
C LYS A 34 -8.94 -14.04 -7.67
N GLY A 35 -8.40 -14.48 -8.80
CA GLY A 35 -9.14 -15.28 -9.75
C GLY A 35 -8.25 -16.08 -10.69
N ARG A 36 -8.87 -16.91 -11.52
CA ARG A 36 -8.23 -17.69 -12.59
C ARG A 36 -9.08 -17.63 -13.84
N ILE A 37 -8.42 -17.67 -14.99
CA ILE A 37 -9.06 -17.72 -16.30
C ILE A 37 -8.95 -19.16 -16.82
N THR A 38 -10.07 -19.76 -17.21
CA THR A 38 -10.11 -21.12 -17.77
C THR A 38 -10.50 -21.07 -19.24
N SER A 39 -9.80 -21.88 -20.03
CA SER A 39 -10.09 -22.07 -21.45
C SER A 39 -10.84 -23.38 -21.67
N PRO A 40 -11.77 -23.45 -22.64
CA PRO A 40 -12.42 -24.69 -23.03
C PRO A 40 -11.46 -25.70 -23.67
N SER A 41 -10.33 -25.25 -24.24
CA SER A 41 -9.22 -26.13 -24.61
C SER A 41 -8.34 -26.35 -23.38
N SER A 42 -7.99 -27.58 -23.04
CA SER A 42 -7.17 -27.94 -21.86
C SER A 42 -5.75 -27.32 -21.82
N THR A 43 -5.39 -26.52 -22.81
CA THR A 43 -4.15 -25.74 -22.85
C THR A 43 -4.36 -24.33 -22.28
N PRO A 44 -3.46 -23.86 -21.39
CA PRO A 44 -3.47 -22.47 -20.91
C PRO A 44 -3.30 -21.50 -22.10
N PRO A 45 -3.94 -20.32 -22.03
CA PRO A 45 -3.93 -19.36 -23.14
C PRO A 45 -2.49 -18.88 -23.43
N PRO A 46 -2.08 -18.82 -24.71
CA PRO A 46 -0.68 -18.60 -25.08
C PRO A 46 -0.35 -17.12 -25.36
N SER A 47 -0.17 -16.27 -24.34
CA SER A 47 0.48 -14.95 -24.45
C SER A 47 0.58 -14.26 -23.08
N PRO A 48 1.42 -13.22 -22.88
CA PRO A 48 1.33 -12.38 -21.69
C PRO A 48 0.01 -11.60 -21.72
N THR A 49 -0.98 -12.08 -20.97
CA THR A 49 -2.27 -11.40 -20.88
C THR A 49 -2.38 -10.56 -19.63
N TYR A 50 -2.95 -9.38 -19.80
CA TYR A 50 -3.45 -8.56 -18.72
C TYR A 50 -4.95 -8.76 -18.59
N ILE A 51 -5.46 -8.68 -17.37
CA ILE A 51 -6.89 -8.55 -17.11
C ILE A 51 -7.19 -7.09 -16.78
N THR A 52 -8.20 -6.53 -17.42
CA THR A 52 -8.68 -5.18 -17.16
C THR A 52 -9.85 -5.24 -16.19
N ILE A 53 -9.81 -4.42 -15.15
CA ILE A 53 -10.86 -4.31 -14.14
C ILE A 53 -11.34 -2.87 -14.11
N ALA A 54 -12.64 -2.69 -14.37
CA ALA A 54 -13.33 -1.42 -14.23
C ALA A 54 -14.29 -1.48 -13.05
N THR A 55 -14.42 -0.39 -12.30
CA THR A 55 -15.36 -0.28 -11.19
C THR A 55 -16.41 0.77 -11.54
N THR A 56 -17.69 0.41 -11.49
CA THR A 56 -18.82 1.31 -11.73
C THR A 56 -19.75 1.34 -10.52
N SER A 57 -20.59 2.37 -10.38
CA SER A 57 -21.60 2.47 -9.31
C SER A 57 -22.86 1.63 -9.58
N SER A 58 -23.08 1.25 -10.84
CA SER A 58 -24.23 0.48 -11.31
C SER A 58 -23.82 -0.58 -12.34
N PRO A 59 -24.48 -1.75 -12.37
CA PRO A 59 -24.18 -2.80 -13.34
C PRO A 59 -24.45 -2.40 -14.79
N ASP A 60 -25.40 -1.49 -15.02
CA ASP A 60 -25.84 -1.10 -16.37
C ASP A 60 -25.14 0.15 -16.91
N ASP A 61 -24.42 0.89 -16.05
CA ASP A 61 -23.71 2.11 -16.41
C ASP A 61 -22.22 1.84 -16.57
N LEU A 62 -21.81 1.46 -17.79
CA LEU A 62 -20.41 1.36 -18.20
C LEU A 62 -19.81 2.70 -18.65
N SER A 63 -20.63 3.76 -18.72
CA SER A 63 -20.18 5.07 -19.19
C SER A 63 -19.53 5.91 -18.09
N THR A 64 -19.89 5.64 -16.83
CA THR A 64 -19.36 6.35 -15.66
C THR A 64 -18.53 5.41 -14.78
N THR A 65 -17.23 5.35 -15.03
CA THR A 65 -16.30 4.58 -14.19
C THR A 65 -15.97 5.35 -12.92
N THR A 66 -16.11 4.71 -11.76
CA THR A 66 -15.75 5.27 -10.45
C THR A 66 -14.25 5.46 -10.30
N PHE A 67 -13.46 4.57 -10.91
CA PHE A 67 -12.00 4.62 -10.98
C PHE A 67 -11.57 4.31 -12.42
N PRO A 68 -10.45 4.85 -12.90
CA PRO A 68 -9.91 4.50 -14.21
C PRO A 68 -9.69 2.99 -14.36
N ASP A 69 -9.79 2.48 -15.58
CA ASP A 69 -9.55 1.08 -15.91
C ASP A 69 -8.16 0.64 -15.42
N GLN A 70 -8.12 -0.45 -14.65
CA GLN A 70 -6.89 -0.98 -14.07
C GLN A 70 -6.50 -2.29 -14.75
N THR A 71 -5.24 -2.39 -15.16
CA THR A 71 -4.70 -3.60 -15.80
C THR A 71 -3.81 -4.38 -14.86
N TRP A 72 -4.06 -5.67 -14.72
CA TRP A 72 -3.32 -6.57 -13.83
C TRP A 72 -2.70 -7.74 -14.60
N PRO A 73 -1.46 -8.14 -14.28
CA PRO A 73 -0.81 -9.25 -14.95
C PRO A 73 -1.49 -10.58 -14.63
N VAL A 74 -1.63 -11.45 -15.63
CA VAL A 74 -2.09 -12.84 -15.47
C VAL A 74 -0.88 -13.78 -15.52
N ALA A 75 -0.75 -14.67 -14.55
CA ALA A 75 0.31 -15.65 -14.46
C ALA A 75 0.23 -16.66 -15.62
N ARG A 76 1.32 -16.79 -16.39
CA ARG A 76 1.39 -17.62 -17.62
C ARG A 76 1.10 -19.11 -17.39
N THR A 77 1.54 -19.66 -16.26
CA THR A 77 1.45 -21.10 -15.99
C THR A 77 0.12 -21.50 -15.37
N THR A 78 -0.43 -20.65 -14.52
CA THR A 78 -1.63 -20.94 -13.72
C THR A 78 -2.89 -20.29 -14.26
N ALA A 79 -2.75 -19.35 -15.20
CA ALA A 79 -3.78 -18.42 -15.64
C ALA A 79 -4.46 -17.69 -14.47
N ALA A 80 -3.74 -17.53 -13.36
CA ALA A 80 -4.21 -16.87 -12.16
C ALA A 80 -3.88 -15.39 -12.19
N PHE A 81 -4.70 -14.57 -11.55
CA PHE A 81 -4.44 -13.15 -11.37
C PHE A 81 -4.79 -12.72 -9.96
N SER A 82 -4.15 -11.64 -9.54
CA SER A 82 -4.46 -10.95 -8.30
C SER A 82 -4.43 -9.45 -8.55
N ALA A 83 -5.41 -8.74 -8.00
CA ALA A 83 -5.64 -7.34 -8.27
C ALA A 83 -6.05 -6.58 -7.02
N LEU A 84 -5.55 -5.35 -6.88
CA LEU A 84 -5.99 -4.42 -5.84
C LEU A 84 -7.08 -3.50 -6.39
N VAL A 85 -8.32 -3.74 -6.00
CA VAL A 85 -9.47 -2.98 -6.48
C VAL A 85 -9.91 -1.98 -5.41
N LEU A 86 -10.05 -0.70 -5.78
CA LEU A 86 -10.60 0.33 -4.90
C LEU A 86 -12.11 0.45 -5.09
N LEU A 87 -12.82 0.64 -3.99
CA LEU A 87 -14.28 0.73 -3.95
C LEU A 87 -14.71 2.14 -3.50
N ALA A 88 -15.84 2.62 -4.01
CA ALA A 88 -16.52 3.80 -3.47
C ALA A 88 -17.59 3.36 -2.45
N PRO A 89 -17.89 4.16 -1.41
CA PRO A 89 -18.97 3.84 -0.48
C PRO A 89 -20.30 3.59 -1.20
N GLY A 90 -20.98 2.50 -0.86
CA GLY A 90 -22.22 2.08 -1.49
C GLY A 90 -22.06 0.92 -2.50
N PRO A 91 -23.00 0.78 -3.44
CA PRO A 91 -22.95 -0.24 -4.48
C PRO A 91 -21.76 -0.02 -5.43
N ASN A 92 -21.06 -1.10 -5.78
CA ASN A 92 -20.04 -1.12 -6.82
C ASN A 92 -20.25 -2.36 -7.69
N THR A 93 -20.01 -2.25 -9.00
CA THR A 93 -19.94 -3.40 -9.91
C THR A 93 -18.54 -3.49 -10.47
N LEU A 94 -17.92 -4.65 -10.29
CA LEU A 94 -16.59 -4.95 -10.84
C LEU A 94 -16.76 -5.61 -12.20
N HIS A 95 -16.29 -4.96 -13.25
CA HIS A 95 -16.30 -5.48 -14.61
C HIS A 95 -14.91 -5.95 -14.97
N LEU A 96 -14.73 -7.27 -14.96
CA LEU A 96 -13.48 -7.93 -15.35
C LEU A 96 -13.55 -8.28 -16.83
N ARG A 97 -12.58 -7.81 -17.59
CA ARG A 97 -12.44 -8.08 -19.02
C ARG A 97 -11.06 -8.64 -19.30
N TRP A 98 -11.02 -9.76 -20.00
CA TRP A 98 -9.80 -10.36 -20.48
C TRP A 98 -9.98 -10.69 -21.95
N GLU A 99 -9.04 -10.25 -22.77
CA GLU A 99 -9.04 -10.48 -24.20
C GLU A 99 -7.63 -10.76 -24.71
N ASP A 100 -7.56 -11.63 -25.69
CA ASP A 100 -6.38 -11.92 -26.51
C ASP A 100 -6.83 -12.07 -27.97
N ALA A 101 -5.90 -12.18 -28.91
CA ALA A 101 -6.17 -12.30 -30.34
C ALA A 101 -7.16 -13.42 -30.71
N HIS A 102 -7.30 -14.44 -29.84
CA HIS A 102 -8.10 -15.64 -30.10
C HIS A 102 -9.16 -15.91 -29.04
N TYR A 103 -9.10 -15.27 -27.87
CA TYR A 103 -9.95 -15.60 -26.74
C TYR A 103 -10.47 -14.35 -26.05
N ALA A 104 -11.67 -14.44 -25.47
CA ALA A 104 -12.23 -13.38 -24.65
C ALA A 104 -13.02 -13.95 -23.48
N ALA A 105 -12.97 -13.26 -22.34
CA ALA A 105 -13.75 -13.54 -21.15
C ALA A 105 -14.19 -12.23 -20.49
N SER A 106 -15.42 -12.23 -19.96
CA SER A 106 -15.98 -11.09 -19.25
C SER A 106 -16.78 -11.57 -18.05
N LEU A 107 -16.69 -10.85 -16.93
CA LEU A 107 -17.43 -11.14 -15.71
C LEU A 107 -17.79 -9.83 -15.01
N ALA A 108 -19.06 -9.66 -14.68
CA ALA A 108 -19.55 -8.55 -13.86
C ALA A 108 -19.91 -9.08 -12.46
N VAL A 109 -19.37 -8.47 -11.41
CA VAL A 109 -19.62 -8.88 -10.02
C VAL A 109 -20.09 -7.69 -9.20
N PRO A 110 -21.37 -7.64 -8.81
CA PRO A 110 -21.87 -6.63 -7.90
C PRO A 110 -21.37 -6.88 -6.48
N VAL A 111 -20.95 -5.83 -5.78
CA VAL A 111 -20.55 -5.82 -4.37
C VAL A 111 -21.04 -4.53 -3.71
N THR A 112 -21.11 -4.50 -2.38
CA THR A 112 -21.46 -3.28 -1.65
C THR A 112 -20.38 -2.97 -0.64
N TYR A 113 -19.82 -1.76 -0.67
CA TYR A 113 -18.87 -1.30 0.33
C TYR A 113 -19.56 -0.42 1.39
N ILE A 114 -19.57 -0.87 2.64
CA ILE A 114 -20.13 -0.12 3.77
C ILE A 114 -19.01 0.15 4.79
N PRO A 115 -18.48 1.38 4.86
CA PRO A 115 -17.43 1.71 5.82
C PRO A 115 -17.96 1.70 7.26
N LEU A 116 -17.25 1.02 8.16
CA LEU A 116 -17.63 0.95 9.59
C LEU A 116 -17.18 2.20 10.35
N LEU A 117 -17.88 3.34 10.15
CA LEU A 117 -17.54 4.65 10.75
C LEU A 117 -17.48 4.64 12.29
N GLN A 118 -18.18 3.70 12.94
CA GLN A 118 -18.22 3.53 14.39
C GLN A 118 -16.94 2.94 14.98
N THR A 119 -16.05 2.38 14.14
CA THR A 119 -14.79 1.79 14.58
C THR A 119 -13.67 2.83 14.52
N PRO A 120 -12.78 2.90 15.54
CA PRO A 120 -11.68 3.85 15.52
C PRO A 120 -10.72 3.55 14.36
N PRO A 121 -10.29 4.56 13.58
CA PRO A 121 -9.41 4.34 12.45
C PRO A 121 -7.95 4.16 12.88
N LEU A 122 -7.17 3.53 12.00
CA LEU A 122 -5.72 3.69 11.93
C LEU A 122 -5.41 5.06 11.31
N HIS A 123 -4.64 5.88 12.01
CA HIS A 123 -4.16 7.16 11.49
C HIS A 123 -2.80 6.99 10.82
N LEU A 124 -2.57 7.66 9.71
CA LEU A 124 -1.27 7.68 9.02
C LEU A 124 -0.56 8.98 9.35
N ALA A 125 0.72 8.93 9.70
CA ALA A 125 1.51 10.12 10.01
C ALA A 125 2.90 10.07 9.39
N LEU A 126 3.41 11.22 8.97
CA LEU A 126 4.76 11.40 8.47
C LEU A 126 5.48 12.41 9.35
N LEU A 127 6.57 11.99 10.00
CA LEU A 127 7.42 12.87 10.78
C LEU A 127 8.45 13.54 9.86
N VAL A 128 8.51 14.87 9.93
CA VAL A 128 9.44 15.71 9.16
C VAL A 128 10.28 16.53 10.13
N ALA A 129 11.60 16.51 10.00
CA ALA A 129 12.50 17.29 10.84
C ALA A 129 12.27 18.80 10.69
N ALA A 130 12.75 19.57 11.67
CA ALA A 130 12.61 21.03 11.68
C ALA A 130 13.20 21.69 10.42
N ASP A 131 14.41 21.27 10.03
CA ASP A 131 15.21 21.74 8.90
C ASP A 131 15.21 20.75 7.71
N SER A 132 14.24 19.83 7.66
CA SER A 132 14.12 18.87 6.58
C SER A 132 13.92 19.56 5.22
N PRO A 133 14.61 19.12 4.15
CA PRO A 133 14.33 19.55 2.79
C PRO A 133 13.00 18.99 2.24
N ALA A 134 12.27 18.20 3.04
CA ALA A 134 11.04 17.52 2.65
C ALA A 134 11.22 16.55 1.46
N LEU A 135 12.37 15.86 1.44
CA LEU A 135 12.74 14.84 0.47
C LEU A 135 13.10 13.55 1.19
N ALA A 136 12.50 12.44 0.76
CA ALA A 136 12.91 11.11 1.19
C ALA A 136 14.20 10.67 0.49
N ASP A 137 14.89 9.73 1.11
CA ASP A 137 16.03 9.05 0.52
C ASP A 137 15.61 8.32 -0.77
N CYS A 138 16.33 8.59 -1.87
CA CYS A 138 15.98 8.08 -3.18
C CYS A 138 17.23 7.88 -4.05
N PRO A 139 17.42 6.69 -4.62
CA PRO A 139 18.59 6.43 -5.45
C PRO A 139 18.61 7.32 -6.70
N PRO A 140 19.80 7.76 -7.19
CA PRO A 140 19.90 8.74 -8.27
C PRO A 140 19.15 8.37 -9.55
N ALA A 141 19.06 7.10 -9.94
CA ALA A 141 18.31 6.71 -11.13
C ALA A 141 16.80 6.97 -11.02
N LYS A 142 16.26 6.98 -9.79
CA LYS A 142 14.85 7.34 -9.51
C LYS A 142 14.70 8.79 -9.05
N ALA A 143 15.79 9.47 -8.69
CA ALA A 143 15.82 10.87 -8.29
C ALA A 143 16.19 11.85 -9.42
N ALA A 144 16.94 11.42 -10.43
CA ALA A 144 17.44 12.25 -11.55
C ALA A 144 16.45 12.28 -12.73
N GLY A 145 16.28 13.46 -13.33
CA GLY A 145 15.27 13.78 -14.34
C GLY A 145 14.22 14.76 -13.80
N PHE A 146 13.15 15.07 -14.53
CA PHE A 146 11.98 15.84 -14.05
C PHE A 146 11.29 15.23 -12.79
N ALA A 147 11.89 14.21 -12.16
CA ALA A 147 11.31 13.20 -11.30
C ALA A 147 11.81 13.22 -9.84
N ALA A 148 12.06 14.40 -9.26
CA ALA A 148 11.88 14.57 -7.80
C ALA A 148 10.50 14.06 -7.31
N ALA A 149 9.59 13.80 -8.25
CA ALA A 149 8.32 13.08 -8.12
C ALA A 149 8.33 11.75 -7.35
N HIS A 150 9.46 11.07 -7.11
CA HIS A 150 9.49 9.89 -6.21
C HIS A 150 9.99 10.18 -4.79
N ALA A 151 10.80 11.21 -4.61
CA ALA A 151 11.39 11.59 -3.33
C ALA A 151 10.60 12.69 -2.60
N SER A 152 9.81 13.48 -3.35
CA SER A 152 9.07 14.61 -2.80
C SER A 152 8.09 14.20 -1.71
N LEU A 153 7.88 15.10 -0.75
CA LEU A 153 6.89 14.94 0.32
C LEU A 153 5.50 14.49 -0.20
N PRO A 154 4.90 15.09 -1.24
CA PRO A 154 3.63 14.60 -1.80
C PRO A 154 3.69 13.16 -2.31
N ALA A 155 4.81 12.76 -2.91
CA ALA A 155 5.00 11.40 -3.39
C ALA A 155 5.09 10.39 -2.23
N VAL A 156 5.80 10.74 -1.17
CA VAL A 156 5.89 9.90 0.04
C VAL A 156 4.52 9.80 0.71
N VAL A 157 3.74 10.88 0.76
CA VAL A 157 2.35 10.86 1.24
C VAL A 157 1.50 9.89 0.41
N ALA A 158 1.59 9.93 -0.92
CA ALA A 158 0.88 9.01 -1.81
C ALA A 158 1.30 7.54 -1.58
N LYS A 159 2.61 7.30 -1.40
CA LYS A 159 3.17 5.97 -1.12
C LYS A 159 2.71 5.38 0.21
N VAL A 160 2.73 6.19 1.28
CA VAL A 160 2.26 5.76 2.60
C VAL A 160 0.76 5.45 2.55
N ARG A 161 -0.02 6.25 1.82
CA ARG A 161 -1.44 5.99 1.56
C ARG A 161 -1.65 4.66 0.83
N MET A 162 -0.94 4.41 -0.26
CA MET A 162 -1.07 3.16 -1.01
C MET A 162 -0.61 1.95 -0.20
N ALA A 163 0.49 2.05 0.53
CA ALA A 163 0.92 0.99 1.45
C ALA A 163 -0.15 0.67 2.50
N ALA A 164 -0.84 1.68 3.03
CA ALA A 164 -1.94 1.47 3.96
C ALA A 164 -3.16 0.77 3.33
N TYR A 165 -3.51 1.10 2.09
CA TYR A 165 -4.58 0.41 1.34
C TYR A 165 -4.20 -1.04 1.01
N MET A 166 -2.97 -1.27 0.57
CA MET A 166 -2.44 -2.63 0.30
C MET A 166 -2.42 -3.47 1.58
N ALA A 167 -2.01 -2.90 2.70
CA ALA A 167 -2.06 -3.57 4.01
C ALA A 167 -3.50 -3.86 4.45
N GLN A 168 -4.43 -2.92 4.28
CA GLN A 168 -5.84 -3.12 4.61
C GLN A 168 -6.43 -4.29 3.80
N ALA A 169 -6.17 -4.33 2.49
CA ALA A 169 -6.63 -5.40 1.61
C ALA A 169 -6.04 -6.77 1.98
N SER A 170 -4.73 -6.80 2.26
CA SER A 170 -4.01 -8.03 2.63
C SER A 170 -4.50 -8.61 3.95
N VAL A 171 -4.69 -7.77 4.98
CA VAL A 171 -5.24 -8.20 6.28
C VAL A 171 -6.67 -8.70 6.13
N ALA A 172 -7.52 -8.03 5.36
CA ALA A 172 -8.90 -8.45 5.15
C ALA A 172 -8.97 -9.83 4.46
N GLU A 173 -8.11 -10.08 3.47
CA GLU A 173 -8.05 -11.36 2.77
C GLU A 173 -7.48 -12.48 3.65
N ASP A 174 -6.42 -12.22 4.41
CA ASP A 174 -5.84 -13.19 5.33
C ASP A 174 -6.85 -13.62 6.41
N MET A 175 -7.57 -12.65 7.00
CA MET A 175 -8.63 -12.92 7.98
C MET A 175 -9.77 -13.76 7.38
N ARG A 176 -10.15 -13.48 6.13
CA ARG A 176 -11.17 -14.27 5.42
C ARG A 176 -10.69 -15.69 5.14
N ALA A 177 -9.46 -15.85 4.65
CA ALA A 177 -8.87 -17.16 4.37
C ALA A 177 -8.80 -18.03 5.63
N LYS A 178 -8.62 -17.42 6.79
CA LYS A 178 -8.64 -18.08 8.12
C LYS A 178 -10.05 -18.29 8.71
N GLY A 179 -11.11 -17.97 7.97
CA GLY A 179 -12.50 -18.16 8.43
C GLY A 179 -12.98 -17.11 9.45
N LEU A 180 -12.26 -16.01 9.63
CA LEU A 180 -12.59 -14.93 10.58
C LEU A 180 -13.42 -13.80 9.94
N GLY A 181 -13.85 -13.98 8.69
CA GLY A 181 -14.49 -12.97 7.87
C GLY A 181 -13.51 -11.91 7.36
N ARG A 182 -13.96 -11.05 6.44
CA ARG A 182 -13.15 -9.93 5.94
C ARG A 182 -13.10 -8.80 6.95
N ARG A 183 -12.11 -8.86 7.82
CA ARG A 183 -11.89 -7.88 8.88
C ARG A 183 -10.53 -7.24 8.69
N ALA A 184 -10.50 -5.91 8.66
CA ALA A 184 -9.29 -5.12 8.66
C ALA A 184 -9.49 -3.85 9.49
N PHE A 185 -8.41 -3.16 9.80
CA PHE A 185 -8.51 -1.83 10.38
C PHE A 185 -9.15 -0.86 9.37
N ARG A 186 -9.92 0.08 9.88
CA ARG A 186 -10.44 1.22 9.13
C ARG A 186 -9.34 2.26 8.96
N LEU A 187 -9.28 2.96 7.83
CA LEU A 187 -8.41 4.13 7.65
C LEU A 187 -9.21 5.42 7.90
N GLU A 188 -8.54 6.46 8.41
CA GLU A 188 -9.13 7.80 8.45
C GLU A 188 -9.16 8.35 7.03
N GLU A 189 -10.35 8.53 6.45
CA GLU A 189 -10.51 9.11 5.13
C GLU A 189 -11.03 10.55 5.21
N GLN A 190 -10.46 11.43 4.39
CA GLN A 190 -10.84 12.83 4.30
C GLN A 190 -11.33 13.14 2.88
N TRP A 191 -12.42 13.90 2.78
CA TRP A 191 -12.87 14.52 1.54
C TRP A 191 -12.17 15.87 1.30
N GLY A 192 -11.93 16.23 0.04
CA GLY A 192 -11.50 17.58 -0.36
C GLY A 192 -10.00 17.79 -0.53
N ALA A 193 -9.16 16.74 -0.41
CA ALA A 193 -7.79 16.75 -0.92
C ALA A 193 -7.76 16.08 -2.30
N ALA A 194 -6.80 16.46 -3.16
CA ALA A 194 -6.59 15.79 -4.44
C ALA A 194 -6.38 14.28 -4.20
N ASP A 195 -7.18 13.46 -4.87
CA ASP A 195 -7.04 12.01 -4.73
C ASP A 195 -5.75 11.55 -5.44
N THR A 196 -4.87 10.88 -4.69
CA THR A 196 -3.60 10.36 -5.23
C THR A 196 -3.65 8.86 -5.47
N VAL A 197 -4.81 8.20 -5.27
CA VAL A 197 -4.90 6.75 -5.43
C VAL A 197 -4.82 6.30 -6.88
N SER A 198 -5.06 7.21 -7.84
CA SER A 198 -4.88 7.00 -9.27
C SER A 198 -4.03 8.12 -9.87
N SER A 199 -3.19 7.79 -10.84
CA SER A 199 -2.44 8.77 -11.62
C SER A 199 -3.37 9.73 -12.40
N ALA A 200 -4.52 9.25 -12.89
CA ALA A 200 -5.48 10.07 -13.61
C ALA A 200 -6.10 11.14 -12.69
N PHE A 201 -6.38 10.78 -11.43
CA PHE A 201 -6.91 11.74 -10.45
C PHE A 201 -5.85 12.74 -10.02
N ALA A 202 -4.62 12.29 -9.80
CA ALA A 202 -3.50 13.17 -9.45
C ALA A 202 -3.23 14.22 -10.56
N ASN A 203 -3.35 13.82 -11.82
CA ASN A 203 -3.21 14.72 -12.97
C ASN A 203 -4.47 15.58 -13.20
N GLY A 204 -5.67 15.00 -13.05
CA GLY A 204 -6.95 15.70 -13.20
C GLY A 204 -7.21 16.77 -12.13
N ALA A 205 -6.64 16.63 -10.94
CA ALA A 205 -6.62 17.69 -9.92
C ALA A 205 -5.84 18.95 -10.38
N LEU A 206 -4.84 18.77 -11.25
CA LEU A 206 -4.12 19.88 -11.87
C LEU A 206 -4.97 20.55 -12.95
N GLU A 207 -5.73 19.77 -13.73
CA GLU A 207 -6.59 20.25 -14.82
C GLU A 207 -7.88 20.93 -14.32
N THR A 208 -8.52 20.40 -13.28
CA THR A 208 -9.71 21.01 -12.63
C THR A 208 -9.40 22.36 -11.97
N SER A 209 -8.13 22.63 -11.63
CA SER A 209 -7.68 23.95 -11.19
C SER A 209 -7.76 25.02 -12.30
N PHE A 210 -7.91 24.60 -13.57
CA PHE A 210 -8.10 25.44 -14.75
C PHE A 210 -9.53 25.40 -15.33
N GLY A 211 -10.48 24.73 -14.66
CA GLY A 211 -11.92 24.86 -14.94
C GLY A 211 -12.55 23.84 -15.90
N GLU A 212 -11.79 22.85 -16.38
CA GLU A 212 -12.33 21.73 -17.19
C GLU A 212 -11.87 20.40 -16.60
N GLY A 213 -12.80 19.53 -16.20
CA GLY A 213 -12.50 18.18 -15.73
C GLY A 213 -13.60 17.58 -14.85
N ASP A 214 -13.75 16.25 -14.92
CA ASP A 214 -14.60 15.47 -14.01
C ASP A 214 -14.04 15.57 -12.58
N SER A 215 -14.89 15.47 -11.54
CA SER A 215 -14.49 15.77 -10.15
C SER A 215 -13.38 14.82 -9.64
N ALA A 216 -12.11 15.23 -9.74
CA ALA A 216 -10.93 14.54 -9.20
C ALA A 216 -10.87 14.45 -7.66
N TYR A 217 -11.95 14.85 -6.99
CA TYR A 217 -12.10 14.82 -5.54
C TYR A 217 -12.91 13.60 -5.13
N HIS A 218 -12.21 12.64 -4.53
CA HIS A 218 -12.82 11.53 -3.81
C HIS A 218 -12.31 11.56 -2.35
N ALA A 219 -13.01 10.85 -1.46
CA ALA A 219 -12.45 10.57 -0.14
C ALA A 219 -11.12 9.83 -0.35
N SER A 220 -10.08 10.06 0.44
CA SER A 220 -8.86 9.24 0.44
C SER A 220 -8.24 9.22 1.84
N ALA A 221 -7.43 8.20 2.14
CA ALA A 221 -6.83 8.06 3.45
C ALA A 221 -5.92 9.27 3.77
N LYS A 222 -6.12 9.86 4.94
CA LYS A 222 -5.41 11.05 5.38
C LYS A 222 -4.03 10.66 5.92
N VAL A 223 -3.00 11.33 5.42
CA VAL A 223 -1.64 11.26 5.96
C VAL A 223 -1.34 12.60 6.62
N HIS A 224 -1.14 12.58 7.94
CA HIS A 224 -0.83 13.76 8.73
C HIS A 224 0.68 14.05 8.64
N VAL A 225 1.06 15.16 8.01
CA VAL A 225 2.46 15.61 7.99
C VAL A 225 2.74 16.40 9.26
N VAL A 226 3.61 15.86 10.12
CA VAL A 226 3.89 16.39 11.45
C VAL A 226 5.35 16.84 11.52
N ARG A 227 5.57 18.11 11.87
CA ARG A 227 6.92 18.66 11.99
C ARG A 227 7.48 18.45 13.41
N ALA A 228 8.71 17.94 13.49
CA ALA A 228 9.47 17.80 14.71
C ALA A 228 10.17 19.13 15.07
N GLU A 229 10.49 19.32 16.35
CA GLU A 229 11.40 20.39 16.80
C GLU A 229 12.86 20.05 16.54
N SER A 230 13.17 18.77 16.41
CA SER A 230 14.53 18.30 16.21
C SER A 230 14.95 18.42 14.74
N THR A 231 16.22 18.75 14.54
CA THR A 231 16.82 18.83 13.21
C THR A 231 17.06 17.43 12.62
N VAL A 232 17.32 17.35 11.31
CA VAL A 232 17.65 16.09 10.61
C VAL A 232 18.82 15.39 11.29
N ALA A 233 19.90 16.15 11.58
CA ALA A 233 21.07 15.62 12.25
C ALA A 233 20.75 15.07 13.66
N GLN A 234 19.90 15.78 14.42
CA GLN A 234 19.46 15.31 15.73
C GLN A 234 18.64 14.02 15.61
N LEU A 235 17.66 13.96 14.70
CA LEU A 235 16.82 12.78 14.48
C LEU A 235 17.67 11.56 14.09
N ARG A 236 18.64 11.73 13.19
CA ARG A 236 19.52 10.64 12.75
C ARG A 236 20.47 10.13 13.83
N ALA A 237 20.74 10.93 14.86
CA ALA A 237 21.57 10.55 16.00
C ALA A 237 20.78 9.87 17.14
N LEU A 238 19.45 9.91 17.13
CA LEU A 238 18.62 9.35 18.21
C LEU A 238 18.70 7.83 18.26
N ARG A 239 18.56 7.29 19.47
CA ARG A 239 18.30 5.86 19.67
C ARG A 239 16.85 5.53 19.28
N PRO A 240 16.55 4.26 18.93
CA PRO A 240 15.20 3.77 18.65
C PRO A 240 14.06 4.26 19.56
N GLU A 241 14.25 4.15 20.87
CA GLU A 241 13.23 4.52 21.86
C GLU A 241 13.02 6.03 21.91
N GLU A 242 14.10 6.79 21.79
CA GLU A 242 14.08 8.25 21.78
C GLU A 242 13.39 8.77 20.52
N MET A 243 13.63 8.14 19.36
CA MET A 243 12.94 8.44 18.12
C MET A 243 11.42 8.27 18.27
N ARG A 244 10.97 7.13 18.83
CA ARG A 244 9.55 6.89 19.11
C ARG A 244 8.97 7.94 20.06
N ALA A 245 9.69 8.29 21.13
CA ALA A 245 9.27 9.32 22.07
C ALA A 245 9.17 10.70 21.40
N ARG A 246 10.11 11.05 20.52
CA ARG A 246 10.13 12.32 19.78
C ARG A 246 8.97 12.43 18.81
N PHE A 247 8.67 11.34 18.10
CA PHE A 247 7.49 11.27 17.22
C PHE A 247 6.19 11.39 18.03
N GLN A 248 6.06 10.67 19.15
CA GLN A 248 4.89 10.81 20.03
C GLN A 248 4.70 12.25 20.54
N ALA A 249 5.79 12.94 20.90
CA ALA A 249 5.73 14.33 21.31
C ALA A 249 5.26 15.24 20.16
N ALA A 250 5.77 15.02 18.94
CA ALA A 250 5.36 15.78 17.76
C ALA A 250 3.87 15.57 17.42
N LEU A 251 3.37 14.32 17.52
CA LEU A 251 1.95 13.99 17.33
C LEU A 251 1.05 14.71 18.35
N ARG A 252 1.44 14.73 19.63
CA ARG A 252 0.69 15.44 20.67
C ARG A 252 0.65 16.95 20.41
N ARG A 253 1.77 17.53 19.96
CA ARG A 253 1.83 18.95 19.61
C ARG A 253 0.99 19.28 18.37
N TYR A 254 0.95 18.39 17.39
CA TYR A 254 0.08 18.53 16.22
C TYR A 254 -1.41 18.57 16.61
N GLY A 255 -1.79 17.86 17.68
CA GLY A 255 -3.13 17.86 18.23
C GLY A 255 -4.13 17.12 17.33
N GLY A 256 -5.38 17.56 17.35
CA GLY A 256 -6.47 16.92 16.59
C GLY A 256 -6.73 15.48 17.08
N PRO A 257 -6.68 14.47 16.20
CA PRO A 257 -6.98 13.08 16.62
C PRO A 257 -5.96 12.51 17.62
N PHE A 258 -4.78 13.13 17.76
CA PHE A 258 -3.70 12.61 18.60
C PHE A 258 -3.67 13.13 20.05
N ASP A 259 -4.51 14.12 20.40
CA ASP A 259 -4.64 14.64 21.77
C ASP A 259 -5.96 14.19 22.46
N GLY A 260 -6.67 13.24 21.83
CA GLY A 260 -7.88 12.66 22.38
C GLY A 260 -7.66 11.78 23.62
N ALA A 261 -8.73 11.56 24.38
CA ALA A 261 -8.76 10.62 25.51
C ALA A 261 -8.86 9.14 25.08
N SER A 262 -9.17 8.86 23.81
CA SER A 262 -9.27 7.51 23.28
C SER A 262 -7.92 6.94 22.89
N ARG A 263 -7.80 5.60 22.93
CA ARG A 263 -6.62 4.91 22.39
C ARG A 263 -6.58 5.15 20.88
N THR A 264 -5.50 5.78 20.42
CA THR A 264 -5.29 6.10 19.01
C THR A 264 -4.14 5.26 18.47
N VAL A 265 -4.36 4.54 17.37
CA VAL A 265 -3.30 3.75 16.71
C VAL A 265 -2.79 4.54 15.51
N VAL A 266 -1.46 4.67 15.41
CA VAL A 266 -0.81 5.49 14.38
C VAL A 266 0.24 4.66 13.66
N ALA A 267 0.15 4.62 12.33
CA ALA A 267 1.20 4.16 11.43
C ALA A 267 2.05 5.36 11.01
N GLY A 268 3.27 5.42 11.54
CA GLY A 268 4.21 6.51 11.37
C GLY A 268 5.34 6.16 10.40
N VAL A 269 5.71 7.10 9.55
CA VAL A 269 6.93 7.05 8.75
C VAL A 269 7.81 8.25 9.11
N VAL A 270 9.12 8.04 9.29
CA VAL A 270 10.10 9.12 9.45
C VAL A 270 10.67 9.46 8.08
N LEU A 271 10.39 10.66 7.57
CA LEU A 271 10.78 11.09 6.23
C LEU A 271 12.29 11.24 6.07
N ASP A 272 12.97 11.65 7.13
CA ASP A 272 14.40 11.99 7.10
C ASP A 272 15.30 10.79 7.41
N ALA A 273 14.74 9.58 7.44
CA ALA A 273 15.52 8.35 7.54
C ALA A 273 16.43 8.22 6.31
N HIS A 274 17.67 7.80 6.54
CA HIS A 274 18.70 7.77 5.51
C HIS A 274 19.69 6.66 5.78
N TYR A 275 20.21 6.06 4.72
CA TYR A 275 21.31 5.14 4.86
C TYR A 275 22.64 5.87 5.13
N SER A 276 23.37 5.51 6.18
CA SER A 276 24.68 6.08 6.50
C SER A 276 25.81 5.10 6.19
N PRO A 277 26.63 5.34 5.14
CA PRO A 277 27.79 4.48 4.82
C PRO A 277 28.82 4.42 5.95
N ALA A 278 28.98 5.50 6.70
CA ALA A 278 29.92 5.55 7.82
C ALA A 278 29.52 4.64 8.99
N GLN A 279 28.22 4.38 9.16
CA GLN A 279 27.69 3.52 10.23
C GLN A 279 27.23 2.15 9.72
N ASN A 280 27.32 1.93 8.40
CA ASN A 280 26.84 0.76 7.69
C ASN A 280 25.41 0.34 8.08
N ARG A 281 24.50 1.32 8.21
CA ARG A 281 23.12 1.11 8.61
C ARG A 281 22.23 2.30 8.26
N VAL A 282 20.93 2.06 8.25
CA VAL A 282 19.93 3.13 8.20
C VAL A 282 19.89 3.88 9.53
N VAL A 283 19.94 5.21 9.45
CA VAL A 283 19.84 6.14 10.57
C VAL A 283 18.55 6.95 10.47
N GLY A 284 18.07 7.49 11.59
CA GLY A 284 16.83 8.26 11.61
C GLY A 284 15.57 7.39 11.52
N GLU A 285 15.69 6.09 11.76
CA GLU A 285 14.58 5.18 11.96
C GLU A 285 14.67 4.49 13.33
N PRO A 286 13.56 4.02 13.90
CA PRO A 286 13.60 3.38 15.21
C PRO A 286 14.02 1.90 15.16
N GLY A 287 14.44 1.38 14.01
CA GLY A 287 14.81 -0.02 13.81
C GLY A 287 13.66 -1.02 14.06
N PRO A 288 13.84 -2.30 13.68
CA PRO A 288 12.91 -3.36 14.09
C PRO A 288 12.95 -3.53 15.62
N LEU A 289 11.79 -3.64 16.26
CA LEU A 289 11.69 -3.99 17.68
C LEU A 289 12.13 -5.45 17.89
N GLY A 290 13.45 -5.66 18.02
CA GLY A 290 14.08 -6.94 18.32
C GLY A 290 14.41 -7.11 19.80
N VAL A 291 13.74 -8.09 20.44
CA VAL A 291 14.24 -8.95 21.54
C VAL A 291 14.69 -8.32 22.88
N GLN A 292 14.53 -7.03 23.15
CA GLN A 292 14.70 -6.47 24.52
C GLN A 292 13.38 -6.03 25.19
N ASP A 293 12.27 -6.59 24.71
CA ASP A 293 10.90 -6.20 25.06
C ASP A 293 10.39 -6.78 26.40
N GLN A 294 11.26 -7.14 27.35
CA GLN A 294 10.84 -7.32 28.75
C GLN A 294 10.65 -5.95 29.45
N GLN A 295 11.42 -4.93 29.10
CA GLN A 295 11.30 -3.59 29.67
C GLN A 295 10.15 -2.76 29.07
N LEU A 296 9.82 -2.96 27.79
CA LEU A 296 8.68 -2.31 27.13
C LEU A 296 7.33 -2.87 27.60
N ARG A 297 7.26 -4.15 28.02
CA ARG A 297 6.09 -4.70 28.74
C ARG A 297 5.86 -3.97 30.07
N HIS A 298 6.93 -3.65 30.80
CA HIS A 298 6.84 -2.87 32.04
C HIS A 298 6.40 -1.41 31.78
N LEU A 299 6.83 -0.77 30.69
CA LEU A 299 6.31 0.56 30.29
C LEU A 299 4.84 0.52 29.82
N VAL A 300 4.39 -0.61 29.27
CA VAL A 300 2.97 -0.86 28.93
C VAL A 300 2.13 -1.11 30.20
N GLU A 301 2.69 -1.71 31.24
CA GLU A 301 2.02 -1.97 32.52
C GLU A 301 2.07 -0.80 33.52
N GLU A 302 3.16 -0.04 33.61
CA GLU A 302 3.25 1.12 34.52
C GLU A 302 2.44 2.34 34.03
N LYS A 303 2.23 2.50 32.73
CA LYS A 303 1.41 3.58 32.16
C LYS A 303 -0.10 3.28 32.09
N LYS A 304 -0.59 2.24 32.80
CA LYS A 304 -2.03 1.95 32.98
C LYS A 304 -2.80 3.08 33.68
N LYS A 305 -2.12 4.08 34.24
CA LYS A 305 -2.70 5.20 35.02
C LYS A 305 -2.95 6.50 34.23
N SER A 306 -2.49 6.63 32.98
CA SER A 306 -2.63 7.86 32.19
C SER A 306 -3.52 7.61 30.98
N GLY A 307 -4.78 8.03 31.05
CA GLY A 307 -5.84 7.84 30.03
C GLY A 307 -5.63 8.50 28.66
N LYS A 308 -4.38 8.77 28.23
CA LYS A 308 -4.02 9.30 26.91
C LYS A 308 -3.01 8.36 26.24
N ARG A 309 -3.46 7.41 25.40
CA ARG A 309 -2.58 6.37 24.82
C ARG A 309 -2.54 6.41 23.30
N VAL A 310 -1.46 6.96 22.74
CA VAL A 310 -1.10 6.79 21.32
C VAL A 310 -0.25 5.52 21.19
N ALA A 311 -0.76 4.51 20.48
CA ALA A 311 0.00 3.33 20.09
C ALA A 311 0.65 3.60 18.73
N LEU A 312 1.97 3.74 18.71
CA LEU A 312 2.72 4.23 17.55
C LEU A 312 3.55 3.10 16.92
N ALA A 313 3.22 2.75 15.69
CA ALA A 313 4.07 2.01 14.76
C ALA A 313 4.97 3.00 14.02
N VAL A 314 6.26 2.73 13.89
CA VAL A 314 7.18 3.65 13.20
C VAL A 314 8.17 2.87 12.34
N VAL A 315 8.35 3.31 11.11
CA VAL A 315 9.42 2.87 10.19
C VAL A 315 10.11 4.09 9.57
N GLY A 316 11.29 3.92 9.01
CA GLY A 316 11.92 4.94 8.16
C GLY A 316 11.38 4.93 6.72
N SER A 317 11.67 5.99 5.97
CA SER A 317 11.32 6.11 4.55
C SER A 317 12.34 5.51 3.57
N GLN A 318 13.36 4.79 4.05
CA GLN A 318 14.51 4.34 3.25
C GLN A 318 14.14 3.41 2.09
N THR A 319 13.00 2.71 2.17
CA THR A 319 12.48 1.84 1.10
C THR A 319 11.34 2.48 0.32
N CYS A 320 10.85 3.66 0.74
CA CYS A 320 9.72 4.30 0.08
C CYS A 320 9.99 4.63 -1.38
N TRP A 321 11.25 4.77 -1.82
CA TRP A 321 11.57 4.96 -3.24
C TRP A 321 11.01 3.84 -4.15
N ALA A 322 10.84 2.62 -3.62
CA ALA A 322 10.34 1.46 -4.34
C ALA A 322 8.80 1.29 -4.25
N TRP A 323 8.11 2.07 -3.41
CA TRP A 323 6.68 1.90 -3.17
C TRP A 323 5.81 2.54 -4.26
N PRO A 324 4.63 1.97 -4.57
CA PRO A 324 3.70 2.56 -5.54
C PRO A 324 3.08 3.83 -4.98
N ARG A 325 2.92 4.86 -5.82
CA ARG A 325 2.23 6.11 -5.47
C ARG A 325 0.72 6.03 -5.71
N PHE A 326 0.34 5.25 -6.72
CA PHE A 326 -1.04 5.05 -7.18
C PHE A 326 -1.27 3.57 -7.50
N VAL A 327 -2.53 3.18 -7.67
CA VAL A 327 -2.95 1.78 -7.86
C VAL A 327 -2.38 1.17 -9.14
N GLU A 328 -2.24 1.95 -10.22
CA GLU A 328 -1.69 1.49 -11.50
C GLU A 328 -0.20 1.11 -11.40
N GLU A 329 0.51 1.65 -10.41
CA GLU A 329 1.94 1.35 -10.15
C GLU A 329 2.14 0.05 -9.37
N VAL A 330 1.10 -0.48 -8.69
CA VAL A 330 1.25 -1.59 -7.74
C VAL A 330 1.89 -2.82 -8.38
N ALA A 331 1.38 -3.27 -9.53
CA ALA A 331 1.93 -4.43 -10.23
C ALA A 331 3.37 -4.16 -10.69
N SER A 332 3.66 -2.97 -11.21
CA SER A 332 5.00 -2.61 -11.67
C SER A 332 6.02 -2.58 -10.54
N CYS A 333 5.67 -2.05 -9.36
CA CYS A 333 6.57 -1.99 -8.21
C CYS A 333 6.82 -3.37 -7.58
N LEU A 334 5.82 -4.25 -7.56
CA LEU A 334 5.95 -5.60 -7.01
C LEU A 334 6.59 -6.61 -7.97
N LEU A 335 6.76 -6.23 -9.25
CA LEU A 335 7.44 -7.02 -10.29
C LEU A 335 8.72 -6.33 -10.80
N ASP A 336 9.18 -5.27 -10.13
CA ASP A 336 10.36 -4.50 -10.53
C ASP A 336 11.65 -5.30 -10.25
N GLU A 337 12.10 -6.06 -11.25
CA GLU A 337 13.36 -6.83 -11.25
C GLU A 337 14.60 -5.94 -11.48
N THR A 338 14.48 -4.61 -11.42
CA THR A 338 15.66 -3.73 -11.53
C THR A 338 16.62 -4.01 -10.36
N PRO A 339 17.88 -4.38 -10.64
CA PRO A 339 18.87 -4.56 -9.60
C PRO A 339 19.11 -3.26 -8.84
N VAL A 340 19.21 -3.35 -7.51
CA VAL A 340 19.51 -2.18 -6.65
C VAL A 340 21.03 -1.91 -6.64
N PHE A 341 21.84 -2.86 -7.10
CA PHE A 341 23.28 -2.75 -7.25
C PHE A 341 23.67 -1.58 -8.19
N GLY A 342 24.56 -0.69 -7.74
CA GLY A 342 25.08 0.40 -8.56
C GLY A 342 24.25 1.69 -8.58
N LEU A 343 23.17 1.78 -7.80
CA LEU A 343 22.49 3.04 -7.50
C LEU A 343 23.31 3.86 -6.50
N ALA A 344 24.45 4.37 -6.96
CA ALA A 344 25.45 5.11 -6.18
C ALA A 344 24.82 6.26 -5.36
N GLY A 345 24.51 6.00 -4.09
CA GLY A 345 23.92 7.01 -3.18
C GLY A 345 23.26 6.43 -1.94
N ASN A 346 22.70 5.23 -2.02
CA ASN A 346 22.05 4.54 -0.88
C ASN A 346 22.87 3.32 -0.48
N GLY A 347 24.13 3.52 -0.11
CA GLY A 347 25.14 2.47 0.10
C GLY A 347 24.89 1.50 1.25
N GLY A 348 23.65 1.05 1.47
CA GLY A 348 23.33 -0.22 2.13
C GLY A 348 24.27 -1.28 1.63
N ASP A 349 24.70 -2.15 2.54
CA ASP A 349 25.44 -3.37 2.21
C ASP A 349 25.00 -3.91 0.85
N GLU A 350 25.96 -4.47 0.13
CA GLU A 350 25.76 -5.17 -1.15
C GLU A 350 24.69 -6.30 -1.09
N ASP A 351 23.97 -6.44 0.05
CA ASP A 351 23.21 -7.61 0.49
C ASP A 351 21.80 -7.36 1.10
N GLU A 352 21.28 -6.14 1.34
CA GLU A 352 19.94 -6.04 2.04
C GLU A 352 18.74 -6.31 1.09
N TYR A 353 18.79 -5.78 -0.13
CA TYR A 353 17.79 -6.01 -1.18
C TYR A 353 18.50 -6.12 -2.53
N GLY A 354 18.40 -7.28 -3.19
CA GLY A 354 18.99 -7.49 -4.51
C GLY A 354 18.21 -6.78 -5.63
N MET A 355 16.87 -6.75 -5.52
CA MET A 355 15.96 -6.21 -6.53
C MET A 355 14.98 -5.17 -5.96
N ALA A 356 14.52 -4.25 -6.79
CA ALA A 356 13.60 -3.19 -6.36
C ALA A 356 12.27 -3.71 -5.78
N TRP A 357 11.74 -4.81 -6.31
CA TRP A 357 10.54 -5.45 -5.75
C TRP A 357 10.76 -5.97 -4.32
N GLU A 358 11.98 -6.37 -3.96
CA GLU A 358 12.32 -6.82 -2.61
C GLU A 358 12.27 -5.66 -1.63
N ALA A 359 12.85 -4.52 -1.99
CA ALA A 359 12.78 -3.29 -1.19
C ALA A 359 11.32 -2.81 -1.02
N CYS A 360 10.52 -2.87 -2.08
CA CYS A 360 9.09 -2.55 -2.03
C CYS A 360 8.36 -3.44 -1.02
N SER A 361 8.57 -4.74 -1.13
CA SER A 361 7.83 -5.76 -0.37
C SER A 361 8.26 -5.82 1.09
N ALA A 362 9.56 -5.78 1.36
CA ALA A 362 10.12 -5.79 2.70
C ALA A 362 9.79 -4.51 3.46
N GLY A 363 9.88 -3.35 2.80
CA GLY A 363 9.50 -2.06 3.41
C GLY A 363 8.05 -2.03 3.87
N GLN A 364 7.12 -2.45 3.00
CA GLN A 364 5.70 -2.50 3.34
C GLN A 364 5.40 -3.57 4.41
N ALA A 365 6.08 -4.72 4.36
CA ALA A 365 5.96 -5.76 5.39
C ALA A 365 6.45 -5.28 6.76
N GLY A 366 7.56 -4.52 6.81
CA GLY A 366 8.06 -3.89 8.02
C GLY A 366 7.05 -2.93 8.63
N LEU A 367 6.44 -2.06 7.81
CA LEU A 367 5.35 -1.18 8.24
C LEU A 367 4.18 -1.99 8.82
N MET A 368 3.74 -3.04 8.12
CA MET A 368 2.63 -3.89 8.56
C MET A 368 2.94 -4.63 9.87
N SER A 369 4.17 -5.12 10.06
CA SER A 369 4.59 -5.75 11.31
C SER A 369 4.55 -4.78 12.49
N GLU A 370 4.98 -3.53 12.29
CA GLU A 370 4.92 -2.50 13.32
C GLU A 370 3.46 -2.11 13.65
N VAL A 371 2.61 -2.00 12.62
CA VAL A 371 1.17 -1.74 12.79
C VAL A 371 0.49 -2.86 13.57
N ALA A 372 0.76 -4.13 13.24
CA ALA A 372 0.23 -5.28 13.98
C ALA A 372 0.63 -5.23 15.46
N ARG A 373 1.89 -4.88 15.76
CA ARG A 373 2.36 -4.70 17.14
C ARG A 373 1.65 -3.55 17.84
N ALA A 374 1.40 -2.43 17.16
CA ALA A 374 0.63 -1.31 17.71
C ALA A 374 -0.84 -1.68 18.02
N PHE A 375 -1.42 -2.62 17.27
CA PHE A 375 -2.70 -3.25 17.57
C PHE A 375 -2.65 -4.28 18.72
N GLY A 376 -1.45 -4.67 19.17
CA GLY A 376 -1.24 -5.56 20.31
C GLY A 376 -0.90 -7.00 19.93
N CYS A 377 -0.60 -7.28 18.65
CA CYS A 377 -0.07 -8.58 18.26
C CYS A 377 1.32 -8.79 18.86
N ALA A 378 1.53 -9.93 19.53
CA ALA A 378 2.87 -10.33 19.96
C ALA A 378 3.66 -10.83 18.73
N PRO A 379 4.97 -10.59 18.66
CA PRO A 379 5.80 -11.24 17.65
C PRO A 379 5.70 -12.77 17.84
N PRO A 380 5.68 -13.56 16.75
CA PRO A 380 5.76 -15.01 16.87
C PRO A 380 7.01 -15.38 17.68
N GLY A 381 6.87 -16.34 18.60
CA GLY A 381 7.94 -16.73 19.52
C GLY A 381 9.22 -17.10 18.78
N THR A 382 10.35 -16.50 19.22
CA THR A 382 11.73 -16.96 18.99
C THR A 382 12.04 -17.47 17.58
N SER A 383 11.92 -16.61 16.59
CA SER A 383 12.92 -16.46 15.54
C SER A 383 12.74 -15.06 15.00
N VAL A 384 13.72 -14.18 15.24
CA VAL A 384 13.82 -12.98 14.42
C VAL A 384 14.00 -13.50 13.01
N PRO A 385 13.15 -13.14 12.05
CA PRO A 385 13.40 -13.54 10.68
C PRO A 385 14.68 -12.84 10.22
N ASP A 386 15.80 -13.57 10.25
CA ASP A 386 17.15 -13.07 9.95
C ASP A 386 17.34 -12.68 8.46
N SER A 387 16.28 -12.71 7.66
CA SER A 387 16.31 -12.36 6.24
C SER A 387 15.03 -11.67 5.78
N ALA A 388 15.17 -10.71 4.86
CA ALA A 388 14.07 -10.06 4.15
C ALA A 388 13.06 -11.08 3.58
N HIS A 389 13.53 -12.26 3.15
CA HIS A 389 12.71 -13.38 2.67
C HIS A 389 11.67 -13.92 3.68
N GLN A 390 11.99 -13.99 4.99
CA GLN A 390 11.04 -14.50 5.99
C GLN A 390 10.03 -13.43 6.46
N ILE A 391 10.42 -12.15 6.47
CA ILE A 391 9.49 -11.01 6.65
C ILE A 391 8.53 -10.94 5.47
N VAL A 392 9.07 -11.15 4.26
CA VAL A 392 8.31 -11.25 3.03
C VAL A 392 7.27 -12.38 3.09
N SER A 393 7.67 -13.57 3.54
CA SER A 393 6.76 -14.73 3.57
C SER A 393 5.60 -14.61 4.56
N ASN A 394 5.74 -13.85 5.65
CA ASN A 394 4.74 -13.80 6.73
C ASN A 394 3.88 -12.53 6.74
N TYR A 395 4.37 -11.42 6.18
CA TYR A 395 3.71 -10.11 6.30
C TYR A 395 3.77 -9.24 5.04
N SER A 396 4.31 -9.73 3.91
CA SER A 396 4.37 -8.88 2.71
C SER A 396 3.08 -8.86 1.91
N CYS A 397 2.90 -7.71 1.28
CA CYS A 397 1.98 -7.53 0.18
C CYS A 397 2.38 -8.34 -1.07
N LEU A 398 3.45 -9.16 -1.08
CA LEU A 398 3.69 -10.12 -2.19
C LEU A 398 2.62 -11.21 -2.26
N ALA A 399 1.85 -11.43 -1.18
CA ALA A 399 0.63 -12.22 -1.25
C ALA A 399 -0.41 -11.64 -2.25
N LEU A 400 -0.23 -10.39 -2.70
CA LEU A 400 -0.98 -9.77 -3.81
C LEU A 400 -0.58 -10.31 -5.18
N LEU A 401 0.52 -11.06 -5.35
CA LEU A 401 0.95 -11.61 -6.65
C LEU A 401 1.25 -13.11 -6.63
N GLN A 402 1.36 -13.73 -5.46
CA GLN A 402 1.48 -15.19 -5.35
C GLN A 402 0.11 -15.85 -5.65
N SER A 403 -0.08 -16.33 -6.89
CA SER A 403 -1.30 -17.02 -7.36
C SER A 403 -1.05 -18.19 -8.30
#